data_AF-A0ABD3FI96-F1
#
_entry.id   AF-A0ABD3FI96-F1
#
_cell.length_a   1.000
_cell.length_b   1.000
_cell.length_c   1.000
_cell.angle_alpha   90.00
_cell.angle_beta   90.00
_cell.angle_gamma   90.00
#
_symmetry.space_group_name_H-M   'P 1'
#
loop_
_entity.id
_entity.type
_entity.pdbx_description
1 polymer ?
#
loop_
_entity_poly.entity_id
_entity_poly.type
_entity_poly.pdbx_seq_one_letter_code
_entity_poly.pdbx_strand_id
1 'polypeptide(L)'
;MSSWVTRLTNACSSLGVDVVEGDTFLGRGAFGRVFKVTRNGEVLALKIVEQDSVGRLYDEEQALTNAQDSSLTVTPVEEVFKMAVDKPVGDYDSYVGAALLLCPVGDPLPRPTTLEEVQQLFKLLWQLHTKGWVHGDPRVPNVIVSEGKLLWIDLMEPKEASTELKETD
;
A
#
# COMPACT_ATOMS: atom_id res chain seq x y z
N MET A 1 7.54 -3.25 -25.24
CA MET A 1 6.62 -2.70 -24.25
C MET A 1 7.30 -2.76 -22.88
N SER A 2 7.15 -1.74 -22.02
CA SER A 2 7.74 -1.79 -20.67
C SER A 2 7.09 -2.90 -19.84
N SER A 3 7.87 -3.65 -19.07
CA SER A 3 7.36 -4.74 -18.22
C SER A 3 6.32 -4.26 -17.20
N TRP A 4 6.35 -2.97 -16.84
CA TRP A 4 5.36 -2.35 -15.96
C TRP A 4 4.05 -2.00 -16.67
N VAL A 5 4.09 -1.67 -17.96
CA VAL A 5 2.86 -1.41 -18.73
C VAL A 5 2.08 -2.71 -18.87
N THR A 6 2.76 -3.83 -19.16
CA THR A 6 2.12 -5.15 -19.21
C THR A 6 1.48 -5.55 -17.89
N ARG A 7 2.18 -5.33 -16.75
CA ARG A 7 1.60 -5.61 -15.42
C ARG A 7 0.40 -4.73 -15.12
N LEU A 8 0.50 -3.43 -15.40
CA LEU A 8 -0.60 -2.50 -15.20
C LEU A 8 -1.83 -2.91 -16.03
N THR A 9 -1.65 -3.22 -17.31
CA THR A 9 -2.73 -3.70 -18.19
C THR A 9 -3.36 -4.99 -17.68
N ASN A 10 -2.55 -5.96 -17.21
CA ASN A 10 -3.05 -7.22 -16.65
C ASN A 10 -3.87 -6.98 -15.37
N ALA A 11 -3.34 -6.17 -14.44
CA ALA A 11 -4.04 -5.81 -13.21
C ALA A 11 -5.36 -5.07 -13.49
N CYS A 12 -5.32 -4.06 -14.37
CA CYS A 12 -6.52 -3.32 -14.81
C CYS A 12 -7.60 -4.25 -15.38
N SER A 13 -7.22 -5.11 -16.34
CA SER A 13 -8.15 -6.04 -16.97
C SER A 13 -8.74 -7.05 -16.00
N SER A 14 -7.95 -7.51 -15.03
CA SER A 14 -8.37 -8.55 -14.09
C SER A 14 -9.24 -8.00 -12.95
N LEU A 15 -8.96 -6.78 -12.50
CA LEU A 15 -9.68 -6.12 -11.41
C LEU A 15 -10.86 -5.27 -11.91
N GLY A 16 -11.06 -5.19 -13.23
CA GLY A 16 -12.13 -4.40 -13.84
C GLY A 16 -11.97 -2.91 -13.56
N VAL A 17 -10.73 -2.40 -13.60
CA VAL A 17 -10.41 -1.00 -13.34
C VAL A 17 -9.71 -0.36 -14.53
N ASP A 18 -9.97 0.94 -14.74
CA ASP A 18 -9.33 1.73 -15.78
C ASP A 18 -8.38 2.76 -15.17
N VAL A 19 -7.27 3.05 -15.84
CA VAL A 19 -6.37 4.12 -15.41
C VAL A 19 -7.03 5.49 -15.57
N VAL A 20 -6.84 6.38 -14.59
CA VAL A 20 -7.28 7.77 -14.74
C VAL A 20 -6.30 8.52 -15.65
N GLU A 21 -6.75 9.00 -16.80
CA GLU A 21 -5.90 9.73 -17.75
C GLU A 21 -5.40 11.07 -17.18
N GLY A 22 -4.15 11.44 -17.49
CA GLY A 22 -3.55 12.72 -17.11
C GLY A 22 -3.02 12.82 -15.67
N ASP A 23 -3.44 11.92 -14.78
CA ASP A 23 -3.05 11.90 -13.36
C ASP A 23 -2.90 10.46 -12.83
N THR A 24 -2.37 9.57 -13.67
CA THR A 24 -2.36 8.13 -13.40
C THR A 24 -1.33 7.71 -12.36
N PHE A 25 -0.16 8.32 -12.31
CA PHE A 25 0.95 7.79 -11.52
C PHE A 25 1.07 8.51 -10.17
N LEU A 26 0.77 7.79 -9.09
CA LEU A 26 0.77 8.33 -7.73
C LEU A 26 2.14 8.21 -7.05
N GLY A 27 2.92 7.18 -7.39
CA GLY A 27 4.25 7.05 -6.81
C GLY A 27 4.92 5.71 -7.05
N ARG A 28 6.19 5.64 -6.64
CA ARG A 28 7.00 4.42 -6.62
C ARG A 28 7.65 4.28 -5.26
N GLY A 29 7.37 3.16 -4.59
CA GLY A 29 8.07 2.73 -3.39
C GLY A 29 9.26 1.83 -3.72
N ALA A 30 9.90 1.29 -2.68
CA ALA A 30 10.99 0.33 -2.86
C ALA A 30 10.54 -0.98 -3.53
N PHE A 31 9.27 -1.35 -3.35
CA PHE A 31 8.75 -2.68 -3.70
C PHE A 31 7.68 -2.67 -4.79
N GLY A 32 7.26 -1.48 -5.25
CA GLY A 32 6.13 -1.39 -6.17
C GLY A 32 5.85 0.02 -6.69
N ARG A 33 4.79 0.10 -7.49
CA ARG A 33 4.26 1.35 -8.07
C ARG A 33 2.79 1.49 -7.74
N VAL A 34 2.35 2.72 -7.58
CA VAL A 34 0.97 3.05 -7.25
C VAL A 34 0.38 3.90 -8.36
N PHE A 35 -0.80 3.52 -8.82
CA PHE A 35 -1.53 4.19 -9.89
C PHE A 35 -2.92 4.60 -9.43
N LYS A 36 -3.42 5.74 -9.90
CA LYS A 36 -4.81 6.17 -9.76
C LYS A 36 -5.65 5.45 -10.82
N VAL A 37 -6.67 4.74 -10.37
CA VAL A 37 -7.59 3.98 -11.23
C VAL A 37 -9.04 4.32 -10.88
N THR A 38 -9.97 3.95 -11.77
CA THR A 38 -11.40 4.13 -11.62
C THR A 38 -12.11 2.79 -11.76
N ARG A 39 -13.07 2.54 -10.87
CA ARG A 39 -13.99 1.39 -10.95
C ARG A 39 -15.41 1.90 -10.73
N ASN A 40 -16.29 1.75 -11.72
CA ASN A 40 -17.69 2.21 -11.64
C ASN A 40 -17.84 3.70 -11.21
N GLY A 41 -16.89 4.55 -11.58
CA GLY A 41 -16.88 5.98 -11.21
C GLY A 41 -16.21 6.30 -9.87
N GLU A 42 -15.82 5.30 -9.09
CA GLU A 42 -15.06 5.48 -7.84
C GLU A 42 -13.55 5.53 -8.13
N VAL A 43 -12.84 6.49 -7.52
CA VAL A 43 -11.40 6.65 -7.67
C VAL A 43 -10.67 5.86 -6.60
N LEU A 44 -9.77 4.96 -7.02
CA LEU A 44 -9.01 4.05 -6.17
C LEU A 44 -7.51 4.17 -6.45
N ALA A 45 -6.67 3.71 -5.52
CA ALA A 45 -5.25 3.52 -5.72
C ALA A 45 -4.96 2.05 -5.99
N LEU A 46 -4.28 1.75 -7.10
CA LEU A 46 -3.81 0.43 -7.49
C LEU A 46 -2.31 0.32 -7.21
N LYS A 47 -1.93 -0.45 -6.18
CA LYS A 47 -0.54 -0.78 -5.87
C LYS A 47 -0.17 -2.07 -6.59
N ILE A 48 0.92 -2.05 -7.35
CA ILE A 48 1.45 -3.21 -8.09
C ILE A 48 2.88 -3.47 -7.65
N VAL A 49 3.18 -4.74 -7.32
CA VAL A 49 4.50 -5.21 -6.91
C VAL A 49 5.01 -6.30 -7.84
N GLU A 50 6.33 -6.50 -7.86
CA GLU A 50 6.96 -7.63 -8.55
C GLU A 50 6.90 -8.91 -7.71
N GLN A 51 7.17 -10.06 -8.33
CA GLN A 51 7.05 -11.39 -7.72
C GLN A 51 7.74 -11.49 -6.34
N ASP A 52 8.97 -11.00 -6.23
CA ASP A 52 9.78 -11.07 -5.00
C ASP A 52 9.22 -10.24 -3.83
N SER A 53 8.25 -9.36 -4.12
CA SER A 53 7.62 -8.47 -3.14
C SER A 53 6.16 -8.85 -2.81
N VAL A 54 5.64 -9.94 -3.38
CA VAL A 54 4.25 -10.36 -3.13
C VAL A 54 3.98 -10.67 -1.66
N GLY A 55 4.93 -11.33 -0.96
CA GLY A 55 4.79 -11.57 0.48
C GLY A 55 4.67 -10.28 1.30
N ARG A 56 5.38 -9.21 0.89
CA ARG A 56 5.27 -7.90 1.56
C ARG A 56 3.93 -7.23 1.31
N LEU A 57 3.34 -7.43 0.13
CA LEU A 57 2.02 -6.88 -0.18
C LEU A 57 0.92 -7.56 0.66
N TYR A 58 1.04 -8.87 0.92
CA TYR A 58 0.16 -9.57 1.88
C TYR A 58 0.37 -9.08 3.32
N ASP A 59 1.63 -8.93 3.77
CA ASP A 59 1.93 -8.38 5.10
C ASP A 59 1.28 -6.98 5.27
N GLU A 60 1.31 -6.14 4.23
CA GLU A 60 0.70 -4.81 4.23
C GLU A 60 -0.83 -4.84 4.16
N GLU A 61 -1.41 -5.65 3.28
CA GLU A 61 -2.87 -5.86 3.21
C GLU A 61 -3.42 -6.29 4.58
N GLN A 62 -2.78 -7.26 5.23
CA GLN A 62 -3.19 -7.76 6.53
C GLN A 62 -3.13 -6.65 7.59
N ALA A 63 -2.03 -5.88 7.62
CA ALA A 63 -1.87 -4.76 8.54
C ALA A 63 -2.96 -3.69 8.34
N LEU A 64 -3.23 -3.31 7.09
CA LEU A 64 -4.24 -2.31 6.77
C LEU A 64 -5.66 -2.80 7.06
N THR A 65 -5.95 -4.06 6.76
CA THR A 65 -7.24 -4.70 7.08
C THR A 65 -7.49 -4.70 8.58
N ASN A 66 -6.48 -5.05 9.38
CA ASN A 66 -6.63 -5.05 10.83
C ASN A 66 -6.74 -3.64 11.42
N ALA A 67 -6.11 -2.64 10.78
CA ALA A 67 -6.15 -1.25 11.21
C ALA A 67 -7.36 -0.45 10.69
N GLN A 68 -8.24 -1.03 9.86
CA GLN A 68 -9.33 -0.30 9.18
C GLN A 68 -10.25 0.47 10.15
N ASP A 69 -10.55 -0.12 11.32
CA ASP A 69 -11.44 0.48 12.34
C ASP A 69 -10.80 1.69 13.05
N SER A 70 -9.51 1.95 12.82
CA SER A 70 -8.83 3.14 13.35
C SER A 70 -9.27 4.42 12.65
N SER A 71 -9.72 4.34 11.38
CA SER A 71 -9.90 5.49 10.49
C SER A 71 -8.63 6.36 10.31
N LEU A 72 -7.45 5.81 10.58
CA LEU A 72 -6.15 6.51 10.48
C LEU A 72 -5.32 6.03 9.29
N THR A 73 -5.78 5.03 8.56
CA THR A 73 -5.08 4.39 7.44
C THR A 73 -5.95 4.39 6.19
N VAL A 74 -5.34 4.16 5.04
CA VAL A 74 -6.08 3.65 3.87
C VAL A 74 -6.60 2.24 4.15
N THR A 75 -7.61 1.82 3.40
CA THR A 75 -8.29 0.53 3.54
C THR A 75 -8.15 -0.27 2.23
N PRO A 76 -7.82 -1.57 2.30
CA PRO A 76 -7.92 -2.48 1.18
C PRO A 76 -9.36 -2.60 0.70
N VAL A 77 -9.58 -2.46 -0.61
CA VAL A 77 -10.91 -2.60 -1.20
C VAL A 77 -11.30 -4.06 -1.36
N GLU A 78 -10.31 -4.90 -1.65
CA GLU A 78 -10.43 -6.34 -1.87
C GLU A 78 -9.09 -7.03 -1.61
N GLU A 79 -9.11 -8.37 -1.64
CA GLU A 79 -7.90 -9.16 -1.40
C GLU A 79 -6.83 -8.97 -2.48
N VAL A 80 -5.57 -9.20 -2.12
CA VAL A 80 -4.43 -9.16 -3.04
C VAL A 80 -4.65 -10.08 -4.24
N PHE A 81 -4.56 -9.50 -5.43
CA PHE A 81 -4.68 -10.21 -6.70
C PHE A 81 -3.31 -10.59 -7.25
N LYS A 82 -3.06 -11.88 -7.46
CA LYS A 82 -1.84 -12.37 -8.15
C LYS A 82 -2.01 -12.31 -9.67
N MET A 83 -1.09 -11.63 -10.35
CA MET A 83 -1.10 -11.52 -11.81
C MET A 83 -0.48 -12.77 -12.43
N ALA A 84 -1.31 -13.58 -13.09
CA ALA A 84 -0.87 -14.80 -13.77
C ALA A 84 0.10 -14.52 -14.93
N VAL A 85 0.99 -15.48 -15.21
CA VAL A 85 1.75 -15.54 -16.47
C VAL A 85 0.87 -16.04 -17.62
N ASP A 86 1.08 -15.52 -18.84
CA ASP A 86 0.34 -15.96 -20.04
C ASP A 86 0.56 -17.45 -20.37
N LYS A 87 1.67 -18.04 -19.91
CA LYS A 87 2.00 -19.47 -20.07
C LYS A 87 2.58 -20.02 -18.77
N PRO A 88 1.85 -20.86 -18.02
CA PRO A 88 2.41 -21.51 -16.84
C PRO A 88 3.59 -22.40 -17.25
N VAL A 89 4.70 -22.33 -16.50
CA VAL A 89 5.85 -23.20 -16.68
C VAL A 89 5.78 -24.28 -15.59
N GLY A 90 5.15 -25.42 -15.91
CA GLY A 90 4.94 -26.53 -14.98
C GLY A 90 3.75 -26.33 -14.02
N ASP A 91 3.67 -27.18 -12.99
CA ASP A 91 2.57 -27.22 -12.01
C ASP A 91 2.69 -26.16 -10.87
N TYR A 92 3.61 -25.21 -10.98
CA TYR A 92 3.80 -24.17 -9.96
C TYR A 92 2.94 -22.93 -10.27
N ASP A 93 2.33 -22.38 -9.21
CA ASP A 93 1.62 -21.09 -9.22
C ASP A 93 2.57 -20.00 -9.75
N SER A 94 2.46 -19.70 -11.04
CA SER A 94 3.38 -18.83 -11.77
C SER A 94 2.75 -17.46 -11.92
N TYR A 95 3.27 -16.47 -11.20
CA TYR A 95 2.79 -15.09 -11.23
C TYR A 95 3.93 -14.11 -11.48
N VAL A 96 3.64 -13.02 -12.19
CA VAL A 96 4.62 -11.96 -12.52
C VAL A 96 4.71 -10.87 -11.45
N GLY A 97 3.85 -10.95 -10.44
CA GLY A 97 3.66 -9.97 -9.38
C GLY A 97 2.25 -10.05 -8.80
N ALA A 98 1.91 -9.07 -7.98
CA ALA A 98 0.57 -8.94 -7.41
C ALA A 98 0.11 -7.48 -7.36
N ALA A 99 -1.19 -7.29 -7.15
CA ALA A 99 -1.84 -6.00 -7.09
C ALA A 99 -2.80 -5.89 -5.90
N LEU A 100 -2.97 -4.67 -5.38
CA LEU A 100 -3.89 -4.35 -4.28
C LEU A 100 -4.60 -3.03 -4.58
N LEU A 101 -5.93 -3.01 -4.43
CA LEU A 101 -6.73 -1.79 -4.49
C LEU A 101 -6.88 -1.17 -3.10
N LEU A 102 -6.69 0.14 -3.01
CA LEU A 102 -6.72 0.91 -1.77
C LEU A 102 -7.65 2.13 -1.92
N CYS A 103 -8.34 2.46 -0.84
CA CYS A 103 -9.13 3.70 -0.72
C CYS A 103 -8.92 4.38 0.65
N PRO A 104 -9.06 5.71 0.75
CA PRO A 104 -9.22 6.66 -0.36
C PRO A 104 -7.89 6.94 -1.07
N VAL A 105 -7.97 7.63 -2.22
CA VAL A 105 -6.79 8.27 -2.83
C VAL A 105 -6.59 9.66 -2.20
N GLY A 106 -5.33 10.05 -2.00
CA GLY A 106 -4.97 11.35 -1.45
C GLY A 106 -3.63 11.85 -1.98
N ASP A 107 -3.36 13.12 -1.70
CA ASP A 107 -2.12 13.77 -2.10
C ASP A 107 -1.02 13.52 -1.05
N PRO A 108 0.26 13.37 -1.44
CA PRO A 108 1.35 13.29 -0.48
C PRO A 108 1.37 14.51 0.44
N LEU A 109 1.51 14.29 1.75
CA LEU A 109 1.63 15.39 2.69
C LEU A 109 2.90 16.22 2.39
N PRO A 110 2.79 17.55 2.18
CA PRO A 110 3.94 18.41 2.04
C PRO A 110 4.86 18.33 3.27
N ARG A 111 6.15 18.59 3.07
CA ARG A 111 7.09 18.64 4.20
C ARG A 111 6.59 19.70 5.21
N PRO A 112 6.40 19.36 6.49
CA PRO A 112 5.97 20.31 7.49
C PRO A 112 7.01 21.42 7.64
N THR A 113 6.53 22.66 7.75
CA THR A 113 7.35 23.87 7.89
C THR A 113 7.13 24.58 9.22
N THR A 114 6.08 24.20 9.96
CA THR A 114 5.70 24.77 11.26
C THR A 114 5.76 23.74 12.38
N LEU A 115 5.84 24.22 13.64
CA LEU A 115 5.79 23.35 14.81
C LEU A 115 4.41 22.68 14.94
N GLU A 116 3.34 23.40 14.61
CA GLU A 116 1.98 22.88 14.66
C GLU A 116 1.78 21.69 13.71
N GLU A 117 2.29 21.76 12.47
CA GLU A 117 2.23 20.65 11.51
C GLU A 117 3.02 19.43 12.00
N VAL A 118 4.20 19.65 12.60
CA VAL A 118 4.97 18.56 13.21
C VAL A 118 4.19 17.92 14.37
N GLN A 119 3.58 18.73 15.24
CA GLN A 119 2.75 18.22 16.34
C GLN A 119 1.55 17.41 15.84
N GLN A 120 0.94 17.81 14.71
CA GLN A 120 -0.15 17.04 14.09
C GLN A 120 0.32 15.65 13.65
N LEU A 121 1.52 15.52 13.07
CA LEU A 121 2.09 14.22 12.72
C LEU A 121 2.35 13.33 13.93
N PHE A 122 2.91 13.88 15.00
CA PHE A 122 3.10 13.14 16.24
C PHE A 122 1.77 12.73 16.87
N LYS A 123 0.74 13.59 16.79
CA LYS A 123 -0.60 13.26 17.27
C LYS A 123 -1.22 12.13 16.44
N LEU A 124 -1.05 12.14 15.12
CA LEU A 124 -1.54 11.08 14.24
C LEU A 124 -0.87 9.74 14.56
N LEU A 125 0.46 9.74 14.77
CA LEU A 125 1.19 8.54 15.18
C LEU A 125 0.74 8.05 16.57
N TRP A 126 0.56 8.97 17.51
CA TRP A 126 0.03 8.66 18.83
C TRP A 126 -1.37 8.03 18.76
N GLN A 127 -2.26 8.54 17.92
CA GLN A 127 -3.59 7.96 17.70
C GLN A 127 -3.52 6.55 17.14
N LEU A 128 -2.54 6.25 16.26
CA LEU A 128 -2.32 4.91 15.76
C LEU A 128 -1.91 3.96 16.90
N HIS A 129 -0.99 4.42 17.76
CA HIS A 129 -0.50 3.65 18.90
C HIS A 129 -1.59 3.39 19.95
N THR A 130 -2.47 4.36 20.24
CA THR A 130 -3.59 4.14 21.19
C THR A 130 -4.63 3.15 20.67
N LYS A 131 -4.61 2.86 19.37
CA LYS A 131 -5.40 1.79 18.74
C LYS A 131 -4.68 0.44 18.69
N GLY A 132 -3.48 0.34 19.29
CA GLY A 132 -2.70 -0.89 19.37
C GLY A 132 -1.80 -1.14 18.15
N TRP A 133 -1.71 -0.19 17.22
CA TRP A 133 -0.97 -0.35 15.98
C TRP A 133 0.37 0.38 16.01
N VAL A 134 1.40 -0.22 15.41
CA VAL A 134 2.69 0.42 15.16
C VAL A 134 2.88 0.48 13.66
N HIS A 135 3.37 1.61 13.13
CA HIS A 135 3.52 1.77 11.68
C HIS A 135 4.71 0.98 11.10
N GLY A 136 5.82 0.90 11.83
CA GLY A 136 7.07 0.28 11.37
C GLY A 136 8.00 1.21 10.59
N ASP A 137 7.46 2.18 9.83
CA ASP A 137 8.23 3.20 9.10
C ASP A 137 7.48 4.56 9.10
N PRO A 138 7.23 5.20 10.26
CA PRO A 138 6.48 6.44 10.33
C PRO A 138 7.31 7.62 9.80
N ARG A 139 7.02 8.05 8.58
CA ARG A 139 7.69 9.18 7.91
C ARG A 139 6.70 9.99 7.08
N VAL A 140 7.00 11.27 6.86
CA VAL A 140 6.13 12.21 6.09
C VAL A 140 5.71 11.64 4.72
N PRO A 141 6.58 10.99 3.93
CA PRO A 141 6.16 10.39 2.65
C PRO A 141 5.11 9.27 2.77
N ASN A 142 4.94 8.67 3.95
CA ASN A 142 3.95 7.63 4.22
C ASN A 142 2.65 8.24 4.79
N VAL A 143 2.43 9.55 4.65
CA VAL A 143 1.18 10.24 4.98
C VAL A 143 0.59 10.87 3.73
N ILE A 144 -0.69 10.63 3.52
CA ILE A 144 -1.50 11.30 2.49
C ILE A 144 -2.54 12.21 3.13
N VAL A 145 -2.96 13.22 2.38
CA VAL A 145 -4.12 14.07 2.70
C VAL A 145 -5.26 13.67 1.78
N SER A 146 -6.38 13.24 2.36
CA SER A 146 -7.60 12.94 1.61
C SER A 146 -8.80 13.57 2.33
N GLU A 147 -9.57 14.41 1.61
CA GLU A 147 -10.71 15.14 2.17
C GLU A 147 -10.39 15.90 3.47
N GLY A 148 -9.18 16.48 3.55
CA GLY A 148 -8.70 17.21 4.72
C GLY A 148 -8.28 16.35 5.91
N LYS A 149 -8.27 15.01 5.77
CA LYS A 149 -7.79 14.07 6.78
C LYS A 149 -6.40 13.56 6.44
N LEU A 150 -5.57 13.38 7.46
CA LEU A 150 -4.28 12.71 7.34
C LEU A 150 -4.46 11.21 7.52
N LEU A 151 -3.90 10.42 6.60
CA LEU A 151 -3.96 8.96 6.63
C LEU A 151 -2.57 8.36 6.42
N TRP A 152 -2.26 7.32 7.17
CA TRP A 152 -1.07 6.49 6.99
C TRP A 152 -1.24 5.52 5.81
N ILE A 153 -0.17 5.33 5.06
CA ILE A 153 0.01 4.32 4.00
C ILE A 153 1.27 3.50 4.30
N ASP A 154 1.52 2.41 3.55
CA ASP A 154 2.70 1.55 3.75
C ASP A 154 2.81 1.03 5.20
N LEU A 155 1.69 0.62 5.79
CA LEU A 155 1.66 0.07 7.15
C LEU A 155 2.34 -1.30 7.17
N MET A 156 3.23 -1.53 8.14
CA MET A 156 3.83 -2.84 8.36
C MET A 156 3.56 -3.30 9.79
N GLU A 157 2.99 -4.48 9.94
CA GLU A 157 2.90 -5.11 11.25
C GLU A 157 4.31 -5.44 11.77
N PRO A 158 4.62 -5.10 13.03
CA PRO A 158 5.85 -5.57 13.65
C PRO A 158 5.77 -7.10 13.74
N LYS A 159 6.63 -7.80 12.99
CA LYS A 159 6.86 -9.23 13.20
C LYS A 159 7.27 -9.39 14.66
N GLU A 160 6.60 -10.28 15.40
CA GLU A 160 7.00 -10.61 16.76
C GLU A 160 8.51 -10.82 16.76
N ALA A 161 9.22 -10.01 17.55
CA ALA A 161 10.64 -10.24 17.74
C ALA A 161 10.77 -11.65 18.31
N SER A 162 11.47 -12.54 17.59
CA SER A 162 11.78 -13.87 18.11
C SER A 162 12.43 -13.67 19.48
N THR A 163 11.79 -14.17 20.54
CA THR A 163 12.33 -14.17 21.90
C THR A 163 13.54 -15.11 22.05
N GLU A 164 14.01 -15.71 20.97
CA GLU A 164 15.28 -16.39 20.89
C GLU A 164 16.41 -15.36 20.98
N LEU A 165 16.77 -15.01 22.20
CA LEU A 165 18.08 -14.49 22.53
C LEU A 165 19.10 -15.46 21.91
N LYS A 166 19.83 -15.02 20.87
CA LYS A 166 21.05 -15.70 20.46
C LYS A 166 22.00 -15.63 21.65
N GLU A 167 22.20 -16.77 22.31
CA GLU A 167 23.36 -16.94 23.17
C GLU A 167 24.59 -16.69 22.30
N THR A 168 25.32 -15.63 22.61
CA THR A 168 26.61 -15.33 22.02
C THR A 168 27.64 -16.24 22.69
N ASP A 169 28.25 -17.14 21.91
CA ASP A 169 29.51 -17.81 22.25
C ASP A 169 30.68 -16.81 22.34
#